data_AF-A2SIF1-F1
#
_entry.id   AF-A2SIF1-F1
#
_cell.length_a   1.000
_cell.length_b   1.000
_cell.length_c   1.000
_cell.angle_alpha   90.00
_cell.angle_beta   90.00
_cell.angle_gamma   90.00
#
_symmetry.space_group_name_H-M   'P 1'
#
loop_
_entity.id
_entity.type
_entity.pdbx_description
1 polymer ?
#
loop_
_entity_poly.entity_id
_entity_poly.type
_entity_poly.pdbx_seq_one_letter_code
_entity_poly.pdbx_strand_id
1 'polypeptide(L)' 'MTTKALQAMDPKTDLKTVRVSVSFPSDLYETLERIARDKKVSVAWVVRDASEKYVNEQWPLLAGKE' A
#
# COMPACT_ATOMS: atom_id res chain seq x y z
N MET A 1 -37.48 -27.96 15.32
CA MET A 1 -36.15 -27.53 15.80
C MET A 1 -35.46 -26.83 14.64
N THR A 2 -35.67 -25.52 14.52
CA THR A 2 -35.18 -24.78 13.35
C THR A 2 -34.80 -23.37 13.78
N THR A 3 -33.49 -23.09 13.82
CA THR A 3 -32.99 -21.74 13.56
C THR A 3 -31.64 -21.83 12.87
N LYS A 4 -31.70 -21.52 11.58
CA LYS A 4 -30.60 -21.17 10.68
C LYS A 4 -29.90 -19.94 11.26
N ALA A 5 -28.65 -20.09 11.68
CA ALA A 5 -27.81 -18.95 12.04
C ALA A 5 -27.52 -18.15 10.76
N LEU A 6 -28.07 -16.93 10.69
CA LEU A 6 -27.65 -15.91 9.74
C LEU A 6 -26.21 -15.52 10.11
N GLN A 7 -25.24 -15.92 9.29
CA GLN A 7 -23.96 -15.21 9.25
C GLN A 7 -24.23 -13.87 8.56
N ALA A 8 -24.24 -12.80 9.34
CA ALA A 8 -24.33 -11.44 8.84
C ALA A 8 -23.13 -11.15 7.93
N MET A 9 -23.44 -10.65 6.74
CA MET A 9 -22.53 -10.08 5.77
C MET A 9 -22.23 -8.65 6.22
N ASP A 10 -21.04 -8.39 6.76
CA ASP A 10 -20.54 -7.03 7.00
C ASP A 10 -20.23 -6.34 5.65
N PRO A 11 -20.93 -5.26 5.27
CA PRO A 11 -20.61 -4.52 4.06
C PRO A 11 -19.52 -3.51 4.39
N LYS A 12 -18.30 -3.99 4.63
CA LYS A 12 -17.10 -3.15 4.52
C LYS A 12 -16.50 -3.46 3.17
N THR A 13 -16.78 -2.59 2.21
CA THR A 13 -16.12 -2.49 0.91
C THR A 13 -14.72 -3.06 0.98
N ASP A 14 -14.54 -4.23 0.39
CA ASP A 14 -13.26 -4.92 0.29
C ASP A 14 -12.33 -4.01 -0.53
N LEU A 15 -11.57 -3.16 0.16
CA LEU A 15 -10.47 -2.43 -0.44
C LEU A 15 -9.46 -3.50 -0.83
N LYS A 16 -9.56 -3.99 -2.07
CA LYS A 16 -8.69 -5.03 -2.66
C LYS A 16 -7.23 -4.64 -2.47
N THR A 17 -6.65 -5.04 -1.35
CA THR A 17 -5.28 -4.71 -0.97
C THR A 17 -4.44 -5.94 -1.26
N VAL A 18 -3.48 -5.81 -2.18
CA VAL A 18 -2.59 -6.91 -2.54
C VAL A 18 -1.30 -6.79 -1.75
N ARG A 19 -0.93 -7.85 -1.02
CA ARG A 19 0.37 -7.94 -0.35
C ARG A 19 1.45 -8.28 -1.37
N VAL A 20 2.51 -7.49 -1.37
CA VAL A 20 3.73 -7.73 -2.16
C VAL A 20 4.91 -7.95 -1.23
N SER A 21 5.81 -8.85 -1.62
CA SER A 21 7.11 -9.04 -0.97
C SER A 21 8.20 -8.57 -1.93
N VAL A 22 9.02 -7.63 -1.48
CA VAL A 22 10.13 -7.06 -2.25
C VAL A 22 11.37 -6.97 -1.37
N SER A 23 12.54 -7.13 -1.98
CA SER A 23 13.82 -6.99 -1.30
C SER A 23 14.45 -5.65 -1.67
N PHE A 24 14.94 -4.92 -0.67
CA PHE A 24 15.64 -3.66 -0.85
C PHE A 24 17.13 -3.85 -0.58
N PRO A 25 18.02 -3.15 -1.30
CA PRO A 25 19.43 -3.02 -0.90
C PRO A 25 19.55 -2.45 0.51
N SER A 26 20.56 -2.88 1.27
CA SER A 26 20.71 -2.51 2.68
C SER A 26 20.76 -1.00 2.91
N ASP A 27 21.55 -0.28 2.12
CA ASP A 27 21.69 1.19 2.19
C ASP A 27 20.35 1.92 1.98
N LEU A 28 19.56 1.44 1.01
CA LEU A 28 18.23 1.99 0.74
C LEU A 28 17.28 1.72 1.90
N TYR A 29 17.29 0.50 2.46
CA TYR A 29 16.45 0.14 3.58
C TYR A 29 16.76 0.99 4.83
N GLU A 30 18.04 1.21 5.14
CA GLU A 30 18.46 2.08 6.26
C GLU A 30 17.95 3.52 6.09
N THR A 31 17.97 4.02 4.85
CA THR A 31 17.43 5.34 4.52
C THR A 31 15.91 5.39 4.73
N LEU A 32 15.18 4.39 4.25
CA LEU A 32 13.73 4.28 4.46
C LEU A 32 13.39 4.17 5.95
N GLU A 33 14.19 3.47 6.74
CA GLU A 33 14.02 3.32 8.18
C GLU A 33 14.21 4.66 8.92
N ARG A 34 15.20 5.47 8.51
CA ARG A 34 15.40 6.82 9.03
C ARG A 34 14.19 7.71 8.74
N ILE A 35 13.68 7.69 7.51
CA ILE A 35 12.50 8.46 7.11
C ILE A 35 11.26 8.01 7.88
N ALA A 36 11.09 6.70 8.04
CA ALA A 36 9.97 6.12 8.78
C ALA A 36 10.00 6.57 10.26
N ARG A 37 11.18 6.56 10.90
CA ARG A 37 11.35 7.05 12.28
C ARG A 37 11.03 8.53 12.42
N ASP A 38 11.57 9.37 11.54
CA ASP A 38 11.35 10.82 11.56
C ASP A 38 9.86 11.17 11.44
N LYS A 39 9.17 10.50 10.51
CA LYS A 39 7.72 10.68 10.27
C LYS A 39 6.83 9.92 11.24
N LYS A 40 7.38 9.11 12.16
CA LYS A 40 6.67 8.22 13.10
C LYS A 40 5.70 7.25 12.41
N VAL A 41 6.11 6.72 11.27
CA VAL A 41 5.34 5.76 10.46
C VAL A 41 6.14 4.46 10.27
N SER A 42 5.52 3.44 9.69
CA SER A 42 6.21 2.21 9.31
C SER A 42 6.91 2.34 7.96
N VAL A 43 7.94 1.53 7.73
CA VAL A 43 8.64 1.46 6.42
C VAL A 43 7.64 1.12 5.30
N ALA A 44 6.69 0.22 5.54
CA ALA A 44 5.65 -0.11 4.57
C ALA A 44 4.77 1.09 4.19
N TRP A 45 4.49 1.99 5.13
CA TRP A 45 3.78 3.25 4.83
C TRP A 45 4.61 4.15 3.92
N VAL A 46 5.93 4.27 4.19
CA VAL A 46 6.84 5.07 3.34
C VAL A 46 6.90 4.50 1.91
N VAL A 47 6.97 3.18 1.77
CA VAL A 47 6.95 2.51 0.45
C VAL A 47 5.64 2.78 -0.28
N ARG A 48 4.50 2.76 0.42
CA ARG A 48 3.19 3.07 -0.16
C ARG A 48 3.12 4.52 -0.66
N ASP A 49 3.46 5.49 0.20
CA ASP A 49 3.46 6.92 -0.15
C ASP A 49 4.42 7.22 -1.33
N ALA A 50 5.62 6.64 -1.33
CA ALA A 50 6.57 6.78 -2.42
C ALA A 50 6.06 6.17 -3.73
N SER A 51 5.37 5.03 -3.66
CA SER A 51 4.76 4.39 -4.83
C SER A 51 3.63 5.24 -5.43
N GLU A 52 2.76 5.80 -4.59
CA GLU A 52 1.67 6.68 -5.03
C GLU A 52 2.22 7.94 -5.73
N LYS A 53 3.27 8.54 -5.16
CA LYS A 53 3.97 9.69 -5.76
C LYS A 53 4.64 9.32 -7.07
N TYR A 54 5.39 8.23 -7.11
CA TYR A 54 6.06 7.76 -8.32
C TYR A 54 5.06 7.54 -9.46
N VAL A 55 3.93 6.88 -9.20
CA VAL A 55 2.89 6.67 -10.23
C VAL A 55 2.31 8.01 -10.70
N ASN A 56 2.06 8.96 -9.80
CA ASN A 56 1.54 10.28 -10.17
C ASN A 56 2.55 11.07 -11.03
N GLU A 57 3.84 11.01 -10.69
CA GLU A 57 4.93 11.63 -11.45
C GLU A 57 5.13 10.97 -12.83
N GLN A 58 4.88 9.66 -12.95
CA GLN A 58 4.96 8.95 -14.23
C GLN A 58 3.69 9.10 -15.09
N TRP A 59 2.53 9.41 -14.49
CA TRP A 59 1.27 9.58 -15.21
C TRP A 59 1.27 10.63 -16.35
N PRO A 60 1.94 11.81 -16.25
CA PRO A 60 2.06 12.70 -17.41
C PRO A 60 2.74 12.06 -18.63
N LEU A 61 3.52 10.98 -18.47
CA LEU A 61 4.12 10.22 -19.59
C LEU A 61 3.17 9.18 -20.19
N LEU A 62 2.09 8.81 -19.49
CA LEU A 62 1.08 7.83 -19.94
C LEU A 62 -0.17 8.47 -20.54
N ALA A 63 -0.36 9.78 -20.37
CA ALA A 63 -1.49 10.53 -20.93
C ALA A 63 -1.36 10.83 -22.44
N GLY A 64 -0.24 10.45 -23.08
CA GLY A 64 0.09 10.79 -24.47
C GLY A 64 0.14 9.62 -25.44
N LYS A 65 -0.60 8.53 -25.21
CA LYS A 65 -0.66 7.40 -26.16
C LYS A 65 -2.11 7.00 -26.44
N GLU A 66 -2.76 7.83 -27.25
CA GLU A 66 -3.92 7.44 -28.09
C GLU A 66 -3.42 6.82 -29.41
#